data_AF-A0A4Z1FBX3-F1
#
_entry.id   AF-A0A4Z1FBX3-F1
#
_cell.length_a   1.000
_cell.length_b   1.000
_cell.length_c   1.000
_cell.angle_alpha   90.00
_cell.angle_beta   90.00
_cell.angle_gamma   90.00
#
_symmetry.space_group_name_H-M   'P 1'
#
loop_
_entity.id
_entity.type
_entity.pdbx_description
1 polymer ?
#
loop_
_entity_poly.entity_id
_entity_poly.type
_entity_poly.pdbx_seq_one_letter_code
_entity_poly.pdbx_strand_id
1 'polypeptide(L)'
;MPTVEGVQQIGLMGGEGEVFYSDLVFNGGHDRFIIPGGQSNLRNVTFNGCVTGLNLQTSTTVTAQGVAFNGCSTAIQMFIATGAVSLIESSLKNSTAAGSLILENVEYQNVTILVQLVGKGAALAGGTSTIVGWGQGNKLQDNIASNFSGSLSPMKRPSGFLQPGSQKWFSQAKPGYESLAVKLFISARSAGTSGDGLTDDTAALKAAIFVAVAQSKVLFLDHGSYKLANPANAERLNSSTVLGTQGGTASAILIQHNLASSTSGVGGYWDVYTRVGRWEGSELPVTQCPTTPGVKKPPVNANCVAAFMSMHITKSATRAYLENC
;
A
#
# COMPACT_ATOMS: atom_id res chain seq x y z
N MET A 1 -19.73 18.32 13.11
CA MET A 1 -20.50 17.10 13.42
C MET A 1 -20.38 16.85 14.91
N PRO A 2 -21.43 16.37 15.59
CA PRO A 2 -21.41 16.25 17.05
C PRO A 2 -20.36 15.22 17.51
N THR A 3 -19.75 15.48 18.67
CA THR A 3 -18.70 14.68 19.34
C THR A 3 -19.14 14.24 20.74
N VAL A 4 -20.44 14.37 21.04
CA VAL A 4 -21.03 14.08 22.35
C VAL A 4 -21.38 12.59 22.49
N GLU A 5 -21.56 12.15 23.74
CA GLU A 5 -21.80 10.75 24.16
C GLU A 5 -22.93 10.03 23.39
N GLY A 6 -23.89 10.76 22.82
CA GLY A 6 -24.99 10.18 22.04
C GLY A 6 -24.69 9.89 20.56
N VAL A 7 -23.49 10.22 20.04
CA VAL A 7 -23.18 9.98 18.63
C VAL A 7 -22.71 8.55 18.42
N GLN A 8 -23.28 7.88 17.41
CA GLN A 8 -23.03 6.46 17.10
C GLN A 8 -22.57 6.24 15.65
N GLN A 9 -22.38 7.33 14.88
CA GLN A 9 -21.97 7.22 13.48
C GLN A 9 -20.61 6.52 13.39
N ILE A 10 -20.48 5.60 12.44
CA ILE A 10 -19.21 5.00 12.03
C ILE A 10 -18.89 5.52 10.63
N GLY A 11 -17.64 5.94 10.39
CA GLY A 11 -17.21 6.39 9.06
C GLY A 11 -17.00 5.21 8.10
N LEU A 12 -16.07 4.33 8.43
CA LEU A 12 -15.75 3.11 7.71
C LEU A 12 -15.57 1.95 8.70
N MET A 13 -16.06 0.77 8.35
CA MET A 13 -15.71 -0.50 9.00
C MET A 13 -15.22 -1.44 7.90
N GLY A 14 -13.96 -1.88 7.99
CA GLY A 14 -13.34 -2.71 6.96
C GLY A 14 -11.88 -2.99 7.24
N GLY A 15 -11.31 -3.99 6.55
CA GLY A 15 -9.92 -4.41 6.73
C GLY A 15 -9.74 -5.87 7.14
N GLU A 16 -10.79 -6.70 7.05
CA GLU A 16 -10.63 -8.16 7.11
C GLU A 16 -9.86 -8.64 5.87
N GLY A 17 -8.54 -8.72 5.98
CA GLY A 17 -7.62 -9.09 4.89
C GLY A 17 -6.35 -8.24 4.92
N GLU A 18 -5.69 -8.11 3.77
CA GLU A 18 -4.56 -7.21 3.56
C GLU A 18 -5.03 -6.02 2.70
N VAL A 19 -5.16 -4.83 3.30
CA VAL A 19 -5.76 -3.68 2.60
C VAL A 19 -4.91 -2.42 2.73
N PHE A 20 -4.84 -1.64 1.65
CA PHE A 20 -4.21 -0.32 1.61
C PHE A 20 -5.28 0.77 1.53
N TYR A 21 -5.20 1.75 2.42
CA TYR A 21 -6.08 2.92 2.45
C TYR A 21 -5.23 4.18 2.31
N SER A 22 -5.58 5.07 1.38
CA SER A 22 -4.85 6.32 1.23
C SER A 22 -5.73 7.51 0.90
N ASP A 23 -5.22 8.68 1.25
CA ASP A 23 -5.76 9.97 0.83
C ASP A 23 -7.24 10.17 1.25
N LEU A 24 -7.58 9.69 2.46
CA LEU A 24 -8.93 9.76 3.06
C LEU A 24 -9.03 10.86 4.11
N VAL A 25 -10.19 11.52 4.18
CA VAL A 25 -10.52 12.49 5.25
C VAL A 25 -11.84 12.12 5.92
N PHE A 26 -11.78 11.91 7.23
CA PHE A 26 -12.91 11.63 8.09
C PHE A 26 -13.20 12.83 8.99
N ASN A 27 -14.48 13.24 9.07
CA ASN A 27 -14.91 14.36 9.91
C ASN A 27 -16.02 13.90 10.87
N GLY A 28 -15.95 14.31 12.14
CA GLY A 28 -17.04 14.13 13.11
C GLY A 28 -17.10 12.81 13.86
N GLY A 29 -18.20 12.60 14.59
CA GLY A 29 -18.79 11.34 15.05
C GLY A 29 -17.99 10.41 15.96
N HIS A 30 -18.53 9.21 16.21
CA HIS A 30 -18.00 8.25 17.20
C HIS A 30 -16.70 7.58 16.73
N ASP A 31 -16.78 6.44 16.05
CA ASP A 31 -15.62 5.81 15.41
C ASP A 31 -15.50 6.31 13.98
N ARG A 32 -14.32 6.71 13.52
CA ARG A 32 -14.15 7.10 12.10
C ARG A 32 -13.75 5.92 11.25
N PHE A 33 -12.86 5.08 11.75
CA PHE A 33 -12.44 3.90 11.02
C PHE A 33 -12.23 2.74 11.98
N ILE A 34 -13.06 1.71 11.84
CA ILE A 34 -12.94 0.44 12.54
C ILE A 34 -12.25 -0.57 11.63
N ILE A 35 -11.10 -1.10 12.08
CA ILE A 35 -10.41 -2.21 11.44
C ILE A 35 -10.62 -3.45 12.30
N PRO A 36 -11.51 -4.37 11.90
CA PRO A 36 -11.91 -5.49 12.73
C PRO A 36 -10.85 -6.60 12.83
N GLY A 37 -9.98 -6.75 11.82
CA GLY A 37 -8.99 -7.82 11.75
C GLY A 37 -7.90 -7.55 10.71
N GLY A 38 -7.13 -8.58 10.35
CA GLY A 38 -6.20 -8.55 9.22
C GLY A 38 -4.98 -7.63 9.37
N GLN A 39 -4.37 -7.31 8.23
CA GLN A 39 -3.26 -6.37 8.09
C GLN A 39 -3.73 -5.14 7.30
N SER A 40 -3.27 -3.96 7.69
CA SER A 40 -3.63 -2.74 6.97
C SER A 40 -2.50 -1.74 6.89
N ASN A 41 -2.44 -1.04 5.76
CA ASN A 41 -1.55 0.08 5.53
C ASN A 41 -2.39 1.33 5.29
N LEU A 42 -2.11 2.40 6.03
CA LEU A 42 -2.77 3.69 5.88
C LEU A 42 -1.72 4.73 5.48
N ARG A 43 -1.99 5.51 4.43
CA ARG A 43 -1.13 6.62 4.02
C ARG A 43 -1.94 7.90 3.85
N ASN A 44 -1.49 9.01 4.44
CA ASN A 44 -2.12 10.33 4.25
C ASN A 44 -3.63 10.31 4.57
N VAL A 45 -3.98 9.78 5.74
CA VAL A 45 -5.36 9.74 6.24
C VAL A 45 -5.54 10.79 7.34
N THR A 46 -6.62 11.56 7.29
CA THR A 46 -6.90 12.61 8.28
C THR A 46 -8.21 12.34 9.03
N PHE A 47 -8.18 12.45 10.35
CA PHE A 47 -9.33 12.33 11.24
C PHE A 47 -9.54 13.66 11.98
N ASN A 48 -10.72 14.27 11.82
CA ASN A 48 -11.03 15.58 12.41
C ASN A 48 -12.25 15.50 13.33
N GLY A 49 -12.10 15.93 14.58
CA GLY A 49 -13.20 16.16 15.52
C GLY A 49 -14.05 14.92 15.76
N CYS A 50 -13.46 13.86 16.30
CA CYS A 50 -14.10 12.55 16.48
C CYS A 50 -13.98 12.01 17.91
N VAL A 51 -14.77 11.00 18.30
CA VAL A 51 -14.56 10.33 19.59
C VAL A 51 -13.33 9.42 19.47
N THR A 52 -13.34 8.48 18.53
CA THR A 52 -12.24 7.59 18.20
C THR A 52 -11.88 7.71 16.72
N GLY A 53 -10.63 8.04 16.43
CA GLY A 53 -10.14 8.12 15.05
C GLY A 53 -10.04 6.73 14.41
N LEU A 54 -9.11 5.93 14.92
CA LEU A 54 -8.86 4.58 14.47
C LEU A 54 -9.15 3.59 15.59
N ASN A 55 -10.06 2.66 15.33
CA ASN A 55 -10.46 1.61 16.26
C ASN A 55 -9.95 0.27 15.72
N LEU A 56 -8.95 -0.28 16.38
CA LEU A 56 -8.27 -1.51 15.98
C LEU A 56 -8.69 -2.65 16.90
N GLN A 57 -9.34 -3.67 16.33
CA GLN A 57 -9.88 -4.78 17.10
C GLN A 57 -8.89 -5.96 17.12
N THR A 58 -8.99 -6.88 16.16
CA THR A 58 -8.15 -8.10 16.07
C THR A 58 -7.07 -8.02 15.00
N SER A 59 -6.75 -6.81 14.52
CA SER A 59 -5.74 -6.61 13.47
C SER A 59 -4.38 -7.10 13.92
N THR A 60 -3.70 -7.89 13.08
CA THR A 60 -2.39 -8.46 13.38
C THR A 60 -1.27 -7.46 13.15
N THR A 61 -1.41 -6.60 12.13
CA THR A 61 -0.44 -5.52 11.86
C THR A 61 -1.10 -4.32 11.21
N VAL A 62 -0.81 -3.12 11.72
CA VAL A 62 -1.22 -1.86 11.08
C VAL A 62 -0.03 -0.92 10.95
N THR A 63 0.24 -0.44 9.74
CA THR A 63 1.23 0.60 9.49
C THR A 63 0.53 1.86 9.01
N ALA A 64 0.72 2.97 9.70
CA ALA A 64 0.11 4.26 9.40
C ALA A 64 1.20 5.31 9.14
N GLN A 65 1.33 5.74 7.88
CA GLN A 65 2.28 6.77 7.47
C GLN A 65 1.57 8.09 7.16
N GLY A 66 2.01 9.19 7.78
CA GLY A 66 1.45 10.51 7.49
C GLY A 66 -0.02 10.63 7.89
N VAL A 67 -0.45 9.95 8.95
CA VAL A 67 -1.83 9.99 9.43
C VAL A 67 -1.98 11.10 10.47
N ALA A 68 -3.04 11.90 10.35
CA ALA A 68 -3.29 13.03 11.23
C ALA A 68 -4.57 12.85 12.04
N PHE A 69 -4.49 13.10 13.35
CA PHE A 69 -5.62 13.09 14.28
C PHE A 69 -5.76 14.48 14.89
N ASN A 70 -6.85 15.17 14.57
CA ASN A 70 -7.08 16.56 14.95
C ASN A 70 -8.34 16.66 15.82
N GLY A 71 -8.16 16.83 17.13
CA GLY A 71 -9.27 17.03 18.06
C GLY A 71 -10.13 15.78 18.24
N CYS A 72 -9.54 14.59 18.14
CA CYS A 72 -10.22 13.36 18.50
C CYS A 72 -9.97 12.99 19.96
N SER A 73 -11.00 12.58 20.72
CA SER A 73 -10.83 12.22 22.14
C SER A 73 -9.80 11.09 22.31
N THR A 74 -9.86 10.09 21.44
CA THR A 74 -8.89 9.00 21.29
C THR A 74 -8.43 8.95 19.84
N ALA A 75 -7.12 9.01 19.58
CA ALA A 75 -6.62 8.88 18.21
C ALA A 75 -6.73 7.43 17.77
N ILE A 76 -6.13 6.54 18.57
CA ILE A 76 -6.07 5.12 18.27
C ILE A 76 -6.50 4.34 19.49
N GLN A 77 -7.62 3.62 19.36
CA GLN A 77 -8.05 2.63 20.33
C GLN A 77 -7.58 1.26 19.85
N MET A 78 -6.78 0.56 20.66
CA MET A 78 -6.37 -0.82 20.37
C MET A 78 -6.94 -1.75 21.43
N PHE A 79 -7.57 -2.83 20.98
CA PHE A 79 -8.08 -3.87 21.86
C PHE A 79 -7.00 -4.92 22.14
N ILE A 80 -7.21 -5.74 23.17
CA ILE A 80 -6.21 -6.73 23.64
C ILE A 80 -5.78 -7.76 22.58
N ALA A 81 -6.56 -7.92 21.52
CA ALA A 81 -6.28 -8.81 20.40
C ALA A 81 -5.55 -8.13 19.23
N THR A 82 -5.25 -6.82 19.33
CA THR A 82 -4.47 -6.12 18.31
C THR A 82 -2.99 -6.50 18.44
N GLY A 83 -2.38 -6.84 17.31
CA GLY A 83 -0.96 -7.12 17.19
C GLY A 83 -0.11 -5.84 17.14
N ALA A 84 0.76 -5.72 16.15
CA ALA A 84 1.72 -4.63 16.07
C ALA A 84 1.15 -3.42 15.32
N VAL A 85 1.32 -2.22 15.89
CA VAL A 85 0.93 -0.96 15.24
C VAL A 85 2.13 -0.03 15.11
N SER A 86 2.36 0.52 13.92
CA SER A 86 3.46 1.45 13.64
C SER A 86 2.92 2.76 13.09
N LEU A 87 3.20 3.87 13.77
CA LEU A 87 2.89 5.22 13.31
C LEU A 87 4.18 5.92 12.89
N ILE A 88 4.24 6.31 11.63
CA ILE A 88 5.42 6.95 11.02
C ILE A 88 4.99 8.29 10.43
N GLU A 89 5.70 9.38 10.75
CA GLU A 89 5.42 10.73 10.17
C GLU A 89 4.00 11.26 10.43
N SER A 90 3.35 10.70 11.44
CA SER A 90 1.97 10.97 11.81
C SER A 90 1.90 12.14 12.80
N SER A 91 0.69 12.65 13.05
CA SER A 91 0.47 13.72 14.03
C SER A 91 -0.73 13.45 14.94
N LEU A 92 -0.55 13.75 16.22
CA LEU A 92 -1.55 13.58 17.28
C LEU A 92 -1.82 14.93 17.93
N LYS A 93 -2.96 15.57 17.61
CA LYS A 93 -3.33 16.85 18.20
C LYS A 93 -4.56 16.66 19.08
N ASN A 94 -4.33 16.69 20.39
CA ASN A 94 -5.32 16.41 21.44
C ASN A 94 -5.82 14.94 21.50
N SER A 95 -4.98 13.92 21.30
CA SER A 95 -5.41 12.51 21.17
C SER A 95 -4.41 11.46 21.72
N THR A 96 -4.89 10.26 22.13
CA THR A 96 -4.10 9.20 22.83
C THR A 96 -4.03 7.84 22.07
N ALA A 97 -3.07 6.94 22.39
CA ALA A 97 -2.87 5.57 21.81
C ALA A 97 -2.55 4.48 22.87
N ALA A 98 -2.65 3.16 22.56
CA ALA A 98 -2.37 2.04 23.50
C ALA A 98 -1.99 0.72 22.78
N GLY A 99 -1.13 -0.18 23.31
CA GLY A 99 -0.84 -1.53 22.73
C GLY A 99 0.59 -1.73 22.16
N SER A 100 0.95 -2.87 21.53
CA SER A 100 2.29 -3.04 20.94
C SER A 100 2.49 -2.03 19.81
N LEU A 101 3.32 -1.03 20.06
CA LEU A 101 3.26 0.24 19.36
C LEU A 101 4.66 0.75 19.07
N ILE A 102 4.89 1.19 17.83
CA ILE A 102 6.04 1.97 17.42
C ILE A 102 5.57 3.35 16.97
N LEU A 103 6.21 4.40 17.49
CA LEU A 103 6.01 5.79 17.11
C LEU A 103 7.34 6.32 16.58
N GLU A 104 7.40 6.75 15.32
CA GLU A 104 8.59 7.34 14.72
C GLU A 104 8.25 8.65 14.00
N ASN A 105 8.97 9.72 14.33
CA ASN A 105 8.72 11.06 13.78
C ASN A 105 7.25 11.51 13.93
N VAL A 106 6.69 11.40 15.14
CA VAL A 106 5.29 11.74 15.43
C VAL A 106 5.21 13.09 16.13
N GLU A 107 4.61 14.08 15.48
CA GLU A 107 4.33 15.39 16.07
C GLU A 107 3.13 15.28 17.01
N TYR A 108 3.21 15.88 18.19
CA TYR A 108 2.06 15.95 19.09
C TYR A 108 1.91 17.32 19.72
N GLN A 109 0.67 17.78 19.84
CA GLN A 109 0.34 19.09 20.38
C GLN A 109 -0.87 18.99 21.29
N ASN A 110 -0.74 19.56 22.49
CA ASN A 110 -1.80 19.61 23.51
C ASN A 110 -2.42 18.22 23.79
N VAL A 111 -1.59 17.18 23.76
CA VAL A 111 -2.02 15.81 24.09
C VAL A 111 -1.85 15.60 25.59
N THR A 112 -2.87 15.15 26.32
CA THR A 112 -2.74 14.92 27.78
C THR A 112 -1.89 13.69 28.08
N ILE A 113 -2.13 12.57 27.38
CA ILE A 113 -1.41 11.31 27.54
C ILE A 113 -1.15 10.74 26.15
N LEU A 114 0.10 10.52 25.77
CA LEU A 114 0.41 9.97 24.45
C LEU A 114 0.09 8.48 24.39
N VAL A 115 0.50 7.73 25.41
CA VAL A 115 0.22 6.29 25.50
C VAL A 115 -0.37 5.96 26.85
N GLN A 116 -1.61 5.46 26.85
CA GLN A 116 -2.35 5.05 28.05
C GLN A 116 -2.52 3.53 28.06
N LEU A 117 -2.12 2.88 29.16
CA LEU A 117 -2.44 1.47 29.38
C LEU A 117 -3.70 1.38 30.24
N VAL A 118 -4.76 0.78 29.70
CA VAL A 118 -6.03 0.59 30.43
C VAL A 118 -5.76 -0.20 31.70
N GLY A 119 -6.14 0.36 32.85
CA GLY A 119 -5.93 -0.23 34.17
C GLY A 119 -4.50 -0.16 34.73
N LYS A 120 -3.53 0.42 34.02
CA LYS A 120 -2.11 0.51 34.46
C LYS A 120 -1.52 1.92 34.47
N GLY A 121 -2.22 2.92 33.93
CA GLY A 121 -1.74 4.31 33.88
C GLY A 121 -1.02 4.68 32.58
N ALA A 122 -0.44 5.88 32.54
CA ALA A 122 0.27 6.38 31.36
C ALA A 122 1.62 5.65 31.18
N ALA A 123 1.85 5.12 29.99
CA ALA A 123 3.17 4.60 29.57
C ALA A 123 4.04 5.68 28.91
N LEU A 124 3.41 6.71 28.31
CA LEU A 124 4.09 7.87 27.78
C LEU A 124 3.25 9.13 28.06
N ALA A 125 3.84 10.06 28.82
CA ALA A 125 3.21 11.34 29.15
C ALA A 125 3.01 12.19 27.88
N GLY A 126 1.97 13.03 27.90
CA GLY A 126 1.68 13.94 26.80
C GLY A 126 2.43 15.28 26.87
N GLY A 127 1.90 16.29 26.18
CA GLY A 127 2.42 17.64 26.08
C GLY A 127 2.34 18.17 24.64
N THR A 128 3.34 18.97 24.28
CA THR A 128 3.55 19.48 22.92
C THR A 128 5.03 19.31 22.55
N SER A 129 5.33 18.42 21.60
CA SER A 129 6.69 18.17 21.11
C SER A 129 6.67 17.27 19.85
N THR A 130 7.79 16.63 19.54
CA THR A 130 7.90 15.59 18.51
C THR A 130 8.57 14.35 19.09
N ILE A 131 7.95 13.19 18.90
CA ILE A 131 8.58 11.89 19.18
C ILE A 131 9.55 11.59 18.04
N VAL A 132 10.84 11.50 18.37
CA VAL A 132 11.86 11.06 17.42
C VAL A 132 11.70 9.55 17.15
N GLY A 133 11.63 8.76 18.21
CA GLY A 133 11.38 7.32 18.18
C GLY A 133 10.98 6.83 19.57
N TRP A 134 9.92 6.05 19.67
CA TRP A 134 9.46 5.41 20.90
C TRP A 134 8.73 4.11 20.57
N GLY A 135 8.76 3.13 21.47
CA GLY A 135 7.91 1.97 21.31
C GLY A 135 7.68 1.18 22.59
N GLN A 136 6.74 0.25 22.52
CA GLN A 136 6.55 -0.78 23.55
C GLN A 136 6.19 -2.12 22.92
N GLY A 137 6.67 -3.21 23.53
CA GLY A 137 6.47 -4.58 23.06
C GLY A 137 7.66 -5.49 23.36
N ASN A 138 7.82 -6.54 22.58
CA ASN A 138 9.00 -7.41 22.65
C ASN A 138 10.12 -6.86 21.76
N LYS A 139 11.33 -6.75 22.31
CA LYS A 139 12.55 -6.36 21.60
C LYS A 139 13.49 -7.56 21.53
N LEU A 140 14.06 -7.82 20.36
CA LEU A 140 15.19 -8.72 20.18
C LEU A 140 16.45 -7.88 19.95
N GLN A 141 17.42 -7.99 20.85
CA GLN A 141 18.72 -7.33 20.72
C GLN A 141 19.81 -8.35 21.02
N ASP A 142 20.79 -8.48 20.13
CA ASP A 142 21.89 -9.45 20.25
C ASP A 142 21.40 -10.89 20.52
N ASN A 143 20.31 -11.28 19.84
CA ASN A 143 19.58 -12.54 20.00
C ASN A 143 18.93 -12.77 21.38
N ILE A 144 18.81 -11.73 22.21
CA ILE A 144 18.13 -11.79 23.51
C ILE A 144 16.77 -11.10 23.41
N ALA A 145 15.71 -11.86 23.69
CA ALA A 145 14.35 -11.35 23.74
C ALA A 145 14.07 -10.72 25.11
N SER A 146 13.48 -9.53 25.11
CA SER A 146 13.10 -8.79 26.32
C SER A 146 11.85 -7.96 26.10
N ASN A 147 11.11 -7.68 27.17
CA ASN A 147 10.07 -6.66 27.12
C ASN A 147 10.71 -5.27 27.09
N PHE A 148 10.13 -4.36 26.33
CA PHE A 148 10.62 -3.01 26.14
C PHE A 148 9.46 -2.01 26.18
N SER A 149 9.70 -0.85 26.78
CA SER A 149 8.85 0.34 26.68
C SER A 149 9.73 1.55 26.89
N GLY A 150 9.87 2.40 25.88
CA GLY A 150 10.77 3.55 25.95
C GLY A 150 11.21 4.09 24.59
N SER A 151 12.19 4.99 24.63
CA SER A 151 12.73 5.66 23.45
C SER A 151 13.49 4.71 22.53
N LEU A 152 13.36 4.94 21.22
CA LEU A 152 14.05 4.22 20.16
C LEU A 152 14.93 5.20 19.35
N SER A 153 16.05 4.69 18.83
CA SER A 153 16.78 5.41 17.79
C SER A 153 16.00 5.31 16.49
N PRO A 154 15.76 6.43 15.78
CA PRO A 154 14.99 6.42 14.54
C PRO A 154 15.76 5.65 13.46
N MET A 155 15.02 5.05 12.53
CA MET A 155 15.63 4.40 11.37
C MET A 155 16.44 5.41 10.55
N LYS A 156 17.67 5.04 10.17
CA LYS A 156 18.48 5.85 9.26
C LYS A 156 17.76 5.90 7.90
N ARG A 157 17.40 7.10 7.46
CA ARG A 157 16.70 7.33 6.18
C ARG A 157 17.71 7.81 5.13
N PRO A 158 18.06 6.98 4.12
CA PRO A 158 18.91 7.45 3.05
C PRO A 158 18.21 8.56 2.25
N SER A 159 18.93 9.61 1.89
CA SER A 159 18.37 10.80 1.22
C SER A 159 17.63 10.48 -0.10
N GLY A 160 18.01 9.40 -0.78
CA GLY A 160 17.35 8.91 -1.98
C GLY A 160 15.91 8.43 -1.78
N PHE A 161 15.45 8.24 -0.54
CA PHE A 161 14.08 7.84 -0.20
C PHE A 161 13.26 8.97 0.42
N LEU A 162 13.82 10.16 0.55
CA LEU A 162 13.15 11.29 1.19
C LEU A 162 12.37 12.14 0.16
N GLN A 163 11.30 12.75 0.65
CA GLN A 163 10.62 13.83 -0.04
C GLN A 163 11.57 15.03 -0.20
N PRO A 164 11.62 15.68 -1.40
CA PRO A 164 12.46 16.86 -1.60
C PRO A 164 12.23 17.94 -0.54
N GLY A 165 13.31 18.42 0.07
CA GLY A 165 13.25 19.47 1.10
C GLY A 165 12.73 19.02 2.46
N SER A 166 12.60 17.72 2.71
CA SER A 166 12.03 17.17 3.95
C SER A 166 12.83 15.98 4.48
N GLN A 167 12.65 15.67 5.77
CA GLN A 167 13.14 14.44 6.41
C GLN A 167 12.11 13.29 6.35
N LYS A 168 10.97 13.54 5.72
CA LYS A 168 9.90 12.55 5.53
C LYS A 168 10.22 11.63 4.34
N TRP A 169 9.78 10.38 4.43
CA TRP A 169 9.77 9.43 3.33
C TRP A 169 9.02 10.04 2.14
N PHE A 170 9.54 9.78 0.95
CA PHE A 170 8.87 10.14 -0.29
C PHE A 170 7.53 9.39 -0.35
N SER A 171 6.47 10.14 -0.65
CA SER A 171 5.13 9.60 -0.86
C SER A 171 4.47 10.33 -2.01
N GLN A 172 3.70 9.59 -2.79
CA GLN A 172 3.00 10.13 -3.94
C GLN A 172 1.66 9.42 -4.09
N ALA A 173 0.59 10.20 -4.15
CA ALA A 173 -0.75 9.70 -4.42
C ALA A 173 -0.84 9.09 -5.82
N LYS A 174 -1.75 8.14 -5.99
CA LYS A 174 -2.10 7.61 -7.31
C LYS A 174 -2.41 8.76 -8.27
N PRO A 175 -1.74 8.84 -9.43
CA PRO A 175 -2.04 9.89 -10.41
C PRO A 175 -3.50 9.80 -10.89
N GLY A 176 -4.30 10.83 -10.61
CA GLY A 176 -5.70 10.92 -11.04
C GLY A 176 -5.92 11.66 -12.36
N TYR A 177 -4.89 12.38 -12.86
CA TYR A 177 -4.89 13.12 -14.13
C TYR A 177 -6.03 14.15 -14.29
N GLU A 178 -6.60 14.65 -13.19
CA GLU A 178 -7.81 15.47 -13.15
C GLU A 178 -7.70 16.79 -13.93
N SER A 179 -6.48 17.33 -14.05
CA SER A 179 -6.21 18.56 -14.79
C SER A 179 -5.97 18.33 -16.29
N LEU A 180 -5.89 17.08 -16.76
CA LEU A 180 -5.64 16.78 -18.17
C LEU A 180 -6.94 16.78 -18.96
N ALA A 181 -6.96 17.51 -20.07
CA ALA A 181 -8.08 17.44 -21.02
C ALA A 181 -8.10 16.08 -21.73
N VAL A 182 -9.30 15.57 -22.07
CA VAL A 182 -9.50 14.27 -22.75
C VAL A 182 -8.63 14.10 -24.01
N LYS A 183 -8.39 15.18 -24.77
CA LYS A 183 -7.51 15.16 -25.97
C LYS A 183 -6.04 14.79 -25.69
N LEU A 184 -5.63 14.81 -24.42
CA LEU A 184 -4.29 14.40 -23.96
C LEU A 184 -4.21 12.90 -23.65
N PHE A 185 -5.28 12.15 -23.92
CA PHE A 185 -5.30 10.70 -23.83
C PHE A 185 -5.31 10.06 -25.22
N ILE A 186 -4.66 8.91 -25.33
CA ILE A 186 -4.74 8.04 -26.51
C ILE A 186 -5.32 6.71 -26.03
N SER A 187 -6.46 6.29 -26.57
CA SER A 187 -7.00 4.94 -26.33
C SER A 187 -6.13 3.91 -27.03
N ALA A 188 -5.77 2.83 -26.33
CA ALA A 188 -5.00 1.72 -26.89
C ALA A 188 -5.75 1.08 -28.07
N ARG A 189 -7.07 0.86 -27.94
CA ARG A 189 -7.91 0.33 -29.02
C ARG A 189 -7.90 1.23 -30.25
N SER A 190 -8.02 2.54 -30.04
CA SER A 190 -7.95 3.52 -31.13
C SER A 190 -6.56 3.56 -31.79
N ALA A 191 -5.52 3.13 -31.07
CA ALA A 191 -4.15 2.99 -31.57
C ALA A 191 -3.86 1.61 -32.19
N GLY A 192 -4.85 0.72 -32.28
CA GLY A 192 -4.79 -0.53 -33.05
C GLY A 192 -4.68 -1.82 -32.24
N THR A 193 -4.78 -1.79 -30.91
CA THR A 193 -4.83 -3.02 -30.09
C THR A 193 -6.23 -3.63 -30.08
N SER A 194 -6.33 -4.96 -30.14
CA SER A 194 -7.59 -5.70 -30.08
C SER A 194 -8.13 -5.84 -28.67
N GLY A 195 -7.29 -6.10 -27.66
CA GLY A 195 -7.70 -6.24 -26.26
C GLY A 195 -8.77 -7.33 -26.03
N ASP A 196 -8.73 -8.41 -26.81
CA ASP A 196 -9.70 -9.51 -26.86
C ASP A 196 -9.22 -10.80 -26.14
N GLY A 197 -7.98 -10.81 -25.65
CA GLY A 197 -7.33 -11.94 -24.98
C GLY A 197 -6.79 -13.03 -25.92
N LEU A 198 -6.94 -12.86 -27.24
CA LEU A 198 -6.62 -13.86 -28.25
C LEU A 198 -5.61 -13.33 -29.28
N THR A 199 -5.85 -12.13 -29.80
CA THR A 199 -4.99 -11.46 -30.77
C THR A 199 -3.67 -11.05 -30.10
N ASP A 200 -2.55 -11.32 -30.77
CA ASP A 200 -1.24 -10.85 -30.30
C ASP A 200 -1.13 -9.33 -30.46
N ASP A 201 -1.29 -8.62 -29.35
CA ASP A 201 -1.28 -7.16 -29.28
C ASP A 201 0.14 -6.59 -29.12
N THR A 202 1.19 -7.43 -29.09
CA THR A 202 2.56 -7.01 -28.78
C THR A 202 3.03 -5.83 -29.65
N ALA A 203 2.84 -5.92 -30.97
CA ALA A 203 3.31 -4.88 -31.89
C ALA A 203 2.46 -3.61 -31.80
N ALA A 204 1.14 -3.75 -31.70
CA ALA A 204 0.20 -2.63 -31.64
C ALA A 204 0.36 -1.84 -30.32
N LEU A 205 0.47 -2.54 -29.19
CA LEU A 205 0.64 -1.91 -27.89
C LEU A 205 1.97 -1.17 -27.79
N LYS A 206 3.05 -1.78 -28.29
CA LYS A 206 4.36 -1.12 -28.39
C LYS A 206 4.30 0.16 -29.23
N ALA A 207 3.61 0.13 -30.38
CA ALA A 207 3.42 1.31 -31.20
C ALA A 207 2.61 2.40 -30.48
N ALA A 208 1.51 2.02 -29.81
CA ALA A 208 0.67 2.93 -29.04
C ALA A 208 1.45 3.65 -27.93
N ILE A 209 2.33 2.93 -27.22
CA ILE A 209 3.22 3.50 -26.20
C ILE A 209 4.16 4.55 -26.83
N PHE A 210 4.82 4.23 -27.94
CA PHE A 210 5.72 5.18 -28.59
C PHE A 210 5.01 6.42 -29.09
N VAL A 211 3.79 6.28 -29.63
CA VAL A 211 2.98 7.43 -30.06
C VAL A 211 2.58 8.29 -28.86
N ALA A 212 2.14 7.68 -27.75
CA ALA A 212 1.79 8.41 -26.54
C ALA A 212 2.99 9.20 -25.98
N VAL A 213 4.17 8.57 -25.91
CA VAL A 213 5.41 9.24 -25.49
C VAL A 213 5.78 10.38 -26.43
N ALA A 214 5.78 10.14 -27.75
CA ALA A 214 6.14 11.16 -28.74
C ALA A 214 5.20 12.36 -28.71
N GLN A 215 3.91 12.16 -28.40
CA GLN A 215 2.92 13.23 -28.28
C GLN A 215 2.81 13.82 -26.87
N SER A 216 3.58 13.33 -25.90
CA SER A 216 3.45 13.70 -24.48
C SER A 216 2.02 13.52 -23.95
N LYS A 217 1.39 12.41 -24.34
CA LYS A 217 0.02 12.03 -23.96
C LYS A 217 0.02 10.82 -23.04
N VAL A 218 -1.08 10.66 -22.30
CA VAL A 218 -1.33 9.46 -21.50
C VAL A 218 -1.87 8.36 -22.42
N LEU A 219 -1.24 7.18 -22.40
CA LEU A 219 -1.84 6.00 -23.01
C LEU A 219 -2.91 5.45 -22.05
N PHE A 220 -4.15 5.39 -22.52
CA PHE A 220 -5.27 4.81 -21.82
C PHE A 220 -5.47 3.37 -22.32
N LEU A 221 -5.19 2.40 -21.45
CA LEU A 221 -5.52 1.00 -21.73
C LEU A 221 -7.02 0.81 -21.50
N ASP A 222 -7.77 0.74 -22.59
CA ASP A 222 -9.19 0.40 -22.53
C ASP A 222 -9.37 -0.95 -21.82
N HIS A 223 -10.45 -1.15 -21.07
CA HIS A 223 -10.68 -2.43 -20.40
C HIS A 223 -10.67 -3.58 -21.42
N GLY A 224 -9.85 -4.61 -21.19
CA GLY A 224 -9.70 -5.77 -22.06
C GLY A 224 -8.51 -6.63 -21.65
N SER A 225 -8.32 -7.74 -22.35
CA SER A 225 -7.16 -8.63 -22.18
C SER A 225 -6.22 -8.45 -23.37
N TYR A 226 -5.01 -7.98 -23.13
CA TYR A 226 -4.02 -7.72 -24.18
C TYR A 226 -2.99 -8.86 -24.17
N LYS A 227 -3.07 -9.76 -25.14
CA LYS A 227 -2.15 -10.90 -25.20
C LYS A 227 -0.81 -10.45 -25.77
N LEU A 228 0.27 -10.76 -25.05
CA LEU A 228 1.64 -10.43 -25.46
C LEU A 228 2.41 -11.75 -25.66
N ALA A 229 2.67 -12.14 -26.91
CA ALA A 229 3.33 -13.41 -27.19
C ALA A 229 4.84 -13.39 -26.93
N ASN A 230 5.51 -12.26 -27.17
CA ASN A 230 6.96 -12.08 -26.97
C ASN A 230 7.32 -10.61 -26.68
N PRO A 231 6.98 -10.07 -25.49
CA PRO A 231 7.24 -8.67 -25.18
C PRO A 231 8.75 -8.42 -24.95
N ALA A 232 9.47 -8.07 -26.02
CA ALA A 232 10.92 -7.82 -26.01
C ALA A 232 11.28 -6.39 -25.53
N ASN A 233 10.76 -5.95 -24.39
CA ASN A 233 11.07 -4.70 -23.65
C ASN A 233 10.14 -3.48 -23.84
N ALA A 234 9.95 -2.83 -22.68
CA ALA A 234 9.50 -1.46 -22.40
C ALA A 234 8.00 -1.16 -22.59
N GLU A 235 7.21 -1.58 -21.62
CA GLU A 235 5.88 -1.02 -21.36
C GLU A 235 5.95 -0.13 -20.11
N ARG A 236 5.60 1.15 -20.26
CA ARG A 236 5.48 2.07 -19.12
C ARG A 236 4.06 1.96 -18.58
N LEU A 237 3.90 1.07 -17.60
CA LEU A 237 2.67 0.93 -16.84
C LEU A 237 2.83 1.71 -15.54
N ASN A 238 1.87 2.59 -15.25
CA ASN A 238 1.89 3.41 -14.05
C ASN A 238 0.73 3.10 -13.10
N SER A 239 -0.46 2.73 -13.61
CA SER A 239 -1.63 2.55 -12.72
C SER A 239 -2.76 1.68 -13.28
N SER A 240 -3.53 1.05 -12.39
CA SER A 240 -4.79 0.33 -12.70
C SER A 240 -4.63 -0.78 -13.75
N THR A 241 -3.71 -1.71 -13.55
CA THR A 241 -3.45 -2.79 -14.52
C THR A 241 -3.20 -4.11 -13.81
N VAL A 242 -3.65 -5.22 -14.41
CA VAL A 242 -3.33 -6.57 -13.94
C VAL A 242 -2.47 -7.24 -14.99
N LEU A 243 -1.29 -7.72 -14.59
CA LEU A 243 -0.41 -8.53 -15.43
C LEU A 243 -0.58 -9.99 -15.04
N GLY A 244 -0.80 -10.84 -16.01
CA GLY A 244 -0.97 -12.28 -15.81
C GLY A 244 -0.22 -13.07 -16.86
N THR A 245 -0.19 -14.38 -16.67
CA THR A 245 0.36 -15.32 -17.64
C THR A 245 -0.74 -16.22 -18.18
N GLN A 246 -0.53 -16.66 -19.42
CA GLN A 246 -1.40 -17.62 -20.11
C GLN A 246 -0.57 -18.88 -20.40
N GLY A 247 -0.97 -20.00 -19.80
CA GLY A 247 -0.33 -21.30 -19.95
C GLY A 247 0.99 -21.47 -19.19
N GLY A 248 1.75 -22.51 -19.57
CA GLY A 248 3.05 -22.83 -18.99
C GLY A 248 4.12 -21.82 -19.41
N THR A 249 4.50 -20.93 -18.51
CA THR A 249 5.37 -19.76 -18.76
C THR A 249 6.49 -19.71 -17.74
N ALA A 250 7.22 -20.82 -17.60
CA ALA A 250 8.24 -21.03 -16.57
C ALA A 250 9.38 -19.99 -16.53
N SER A 251 9.62 -19.26 -17.62
CA SER A 251 10.64 -18.22 -17.73
C SER A 251 10.12 -16.79 -17.60
N ALA A 252 8.79 -16.60 -17.42
CA ALA A 252 8.20 -15.28 -17.45
C ALA A 252 8.57 -14.43 -16.22
N ILE A 253 9.15 -13.27 -16.47
CA ILE A 253 9.25 -12.16 -15.52
C ILE A 253 8.15 -11.17 -15.90
N LEU A 254 7.11 -11.03 -15.08
CA LEU A 254 5.93 -10.23 -15.45
C LEU A 254 6.27 -8.73 -15.52
N ILE A 255 6.98 -8.22 -14.51
CA ILE A 255 7.42 -6.82 -14.47
C ILE A 255 8.94 -6.79 -14.32
N GLN A 256 9.64 -6.18 -15.27
CA GLN A 256 11.05 -5.83 -15.10
C GLN A 256 11.19 -4.30 -15.04
N HIS A 257 11.49 -3.78 -13.85
CA HIS A 257 11.64 -2.36 -13.62
C HIS A 257 13.11 -1.96 -13.78
N ASN A 258 13.38 -1.20 -14.84
CA ASN A 258 14.71 -0.71 -15.22
C ASN A 258 14.88 0.81 -15.08
N LEU A 259 13.79 1.54 -14.78
CA LEU A 259 13.80 3.00 -14.85
C LEU A 259 14.69 3.60 -13.76
N ALA A 260 15.56 4.52 -14.16
CA ALA A 260 16.28 5.40 -13.26
C ALA A 260 15.42 6.65 -13.01
N SER A 261 14.60 6.60 -11.95
CA SER A 261 13.60 7.62 -11.65
C SER A 261 14.14 8.70 -10.72
N SER A 262 13.55 9.90 -10.79
CA SER A 262 13.78 11.02 -9.87
C SER A 262 12.50 11.36 -9.11
N THR A 263 12.56 12.27 -8.13
CA THR A 263 11.35 12.76 -7.42
C THR A 263 10.38 13.54 -8.29
N SER A 264 10.83 14.07 -9.42
CA SER A 264 9.99 14.80 -10.38
C SER A 264 9.51 13.93 -11.54
N GLY A 265 9.99 12.68 -11.63
CA GLY A 265 9.70 11.73 -12.70
C GLY A 265 9.78 10.32 -12.15
N VAL A 266 8.83 9.98 -11.28
CA VAL A 266 8.77 8.70 -10.58
C VAL A 266 8.31 7.61 -11.55
N GLY A 267 9.14 6.61 -11.77
CA GLY A 267 8.73 5.32 -12.31
C GLY A 267 8.09 4.52 -11.19
N GLY A 268 6.77 4.60 -11.08
CA GLY A 268 6.01 3.97 -10.01
C GLY A 268 4.77 3.24 -10.51
N TYR A 269 4.23 2.42 -9.62
CA TYR A 269 3.08 1.56 -9.83
C TYR A 269 2.05 1.82 -8.74
N TRP A 270 0.81 2.12 -9.15
CA TRP A 270 -0.33 2.34 -8.25
C TRP A 270 -1.52 1.48 -8.67
N ASP A 271 -1.95 0.55 -7.84
CA ASP A 271 -2.97 -0.46 -8.19
C ASP A 271 -2.56 -1.27 -9.43
N VAL A 272 -1.32 -1.76 -9.44
CA VAL A 272 -0.80 -2.64 -10.50
C VAL A 272 -0.48 -3.99 -9.90
N TYR A 273 -1.21 -5.02 -10.31
CA TYR A 273 -1.15 -6.33 -9.69
C TYR A 273 -0.58 -7.37 -10.63
N THR A 274 0.19 -8.31 -10.09
CA THR A 274 0.47 -9.57 -10.80
C THR A 274 -0.52 -10.65 -10.38
N ARG A 275 -1.27 -11.22 -11.33
CA ARG A 275 -2.20 -12.33 -11.09
C ARG A 275 -1.78 -13.56 -11.88
N VAL A 276 -1.14 -14.50 -11.18
CA VAL A 276 -0.53 -15.69 -11.77
C VAL A 276 -1.45 -16.90 -11.58
N GLY A 277 -2.07 -17.35 -12.67
CA GLY A 277 -3.00 -18.48 -12.70
C GLY A 277 -4.36 -18.23 -12.03
N ARG A 278 -5.28 -19.20 -12.17
CA ARG A 278 -6.64 -19.18 -11.59
C ARG A 278 -7.44 -17.92 -11.97
N TRP A 279 -7.42 -17.56 -13.25
CA TRP A 279 -8.31 -16.58 -13.84
C TRP A 279 -8.75 -17.02 -15.25
N GLU A 280 -9.89 -16.51 -15.70
CA GLU A 280 -10.47 -16.90 -16.99
C GLU A 280 -9.56 -16.47 -18.15
N GLY A 281 -9.12 -17.41 -18.98
CA GLY A 281 -8.13 -17.16 -20.04
C GLY A 281 -6.67 -17.39 -19.64
N SER A 282 -6.37 -17.70 -18.37
CA SER A 282 -4.99 -17.98 -17.93
C SER A 282 -4.45 -19.34 -18.38
N GLU A 283 -5.30 -20.24 -18.89
CA GLU A 283 -4.96 -21.64 -19.19
C GLU A 283 -4.31 -22.38 -17.99
N LEU A 284 -4.66 -21.95 -16.78
CA LEU A 284 -4.24 -22.58 -15.52
C LEU A 284 -5.44 -22.80 -14.57
N PRO A 285 -6.60 -23.29 -15.07
CA PRO A 285 -7.72 -23.63 -14.20
C PRO A 285 -7.42 -24.89 -13.36
N VAL A 286 -8.23 -25.14 -12.34
CA VAL A 286 -8.12 -26.35 -11.50
C VAL A 286 -8.26 -27.63 -12.32
N THR A 287 -9.05 -27.61 -13.40
CA THR A 287 -9.22 -28.76 -14.31
C THR A 287 -7.93 -29.12 -15.05
N GLN A 288 -7.04 -28.16 -15.30
CA GLN A 288 -5.76 -28.36 -15.98
C GLN A 288 -4.60 -28.52 -14.98
N CYS A 289 -4.69 -27.84 -13.84
CA CYS A 289 -3.69 -27.83 -12.78
C CYS A 289 -4.30 -28.24 -11.43
N PRO A 290 -4.72 -29.52 -11.29
CA PRO A 290 -5.37 -30.00 -10.08
C PRO A 290 -4.39 -30.13 -8.92
N THR A 291 -4.89 -29.99 -7.70
CA THR A 291 -4.16 -30.39 -6.49
C THR A 291 -4.06 -31.91 -6.40
N THR A 292 -3.01 -32.42 -5.77
CA THR A 292 -2.82 -33.86 -5.50
C THR A 292 -2.72 -34.12 -3.98
N PRO A 293 -3.84 -34.12 -3.24
CA PRO A 293 -3.82 -34.34 -1.80
C PRO A 293 -3.14 -35.67 -1.43
N GLY A 294 -2.34 -35.68 -0.36
CA GLY A 294 -1.68 -36.89 0.15
C GLY A 294 -0.39 -37.31 -0.57
N VAL A 295 -0.04 -36.68 -1.69
CA VAL A 295 1.23 -36.94 -2.39
C VAL A 295 2.31 -36.00 -1.86
N LYS A 296 3.33 -36.53 -1.16
CA LYS A 296 4.40 -35.72 -0.53
C LYS A 296 5.28 -34.95 -1.54
N LYS A 297 5.37 -35.42 -2.77
CA LYS A 297 6.13 -34.79 -3.86
C LYS A 297 5.48 -35.12 -5.20
N PRO A 298 4.37 -34.45 -5.56
CA PRO A 298 3.73 -34.70 -6.83
C PRO A 298 4.66 -34.30 -7.99
N PRO A 299 4.59 -35.00 -9.13
CA PRO A 299 5.32 -34.59 -10.33
C PRO A 299 4.87 -33.18 -10.74
N VAL A 300 5.82 -32.29 -11.03
CA VAL A 300 5.52 -30.95 -11.51
C VAL A 300 5.09 -31.04 -12.97
N ASN A 301 3.84 -30.69 -13.24
CA ASN A 301 3.37 -30.53 -14.62
C ASN A 301 3.97 -29.24 -15.19
N ALA A 302 4.81 -29.36 -16.22
CA ALA A 302 5.44 -28.21 -16.88
C ALA A 302 4.41 -27.18 -17.40
N ASN A 303 3.23 -27.65 -17.82
CA ASN A 303 2.14 -26.77 -18.27
C ASN A 303 1.49 -25.96 -17.13
N CYS A 304 1.78 -26.30 -15.87
CA CYS A 304 1.28 -25.61 -14.69
C CYS A 304 2.33 -24.70 -14.03
N VAL A 305 3.52 -24.57 -14.64
CA VAL A 305 4.54 -23.63 -14.16
C VAL A 305 4.20 -22.24 -14.70
N ALA A 306 3.66 -21.39 -13.82
CA ALA A 306 2.91 -20.20 -14.23
C ALA A 306 3.74 -18.91 -14.37
N ALA A 307 4.95 -18.83 -13.79
CA ALA A 307 5.87 -17.71 -13.94
C ALA A 307 7.25 -18.05 -13.34
N PHE A 308 8.28 -17.29 -13.70
CA PHE A 308 9.57 -17.27 -12.99
C PHE A 308 9.55 -16.26 -11.83
N MET A 309 9.05 -15.05 -12.08
CA MET A 309 9.08 -13.94 -11.12
C MET A 309 7.97 -12.91 -11.41
N SER A 310 7.29 -12.44 -10.36
CA SER A 310 6.29 -11.37 -10.51
C SER A 310 6.94 -10.03 -10.87
N MET A 311 7.99 -9.63 -10.13
CA MET A 311 8.68 -8.37 -10.36
C MET A 311 10.18 -8.47 -10.12
N HIS A 312 10.97 -7.94 -11.05
CA HIS A 312 12.42 -7.78 -10.97
C HIS A 312 12.78 -6.29 -11.03
N ILE A 313 13.19 -5.70 -9.90
CA ILE A 313 13.81 -4.37 -9.86
C ILE A 313 15.31 -4.57 -10.13
N THR A 314 15.79 -4.06 -11.25
CA THR A 314 17.17 -4.33 -11.68
C THR A 314 18.19 -3.43 -10.97
N LYS A 315 19.47 -3.82 -11.02
CA LYS A 315 20.56 -3.08 -10.36
C LYS A 315 20.72 -1.63 -10.83
N SER A 316 20.30 -1.32 -12.07
CA SER A 316 20.37 0.03 -12.63
C SER A 316 19.15 0.89 -12.29
N ALA A 317 18.08 0.29 -11.77
CA ALA A 317 16.88 1.04 -11.41
C ALA A 317 17.12 1.91 -10.18
N THR A 318 16.47 3.08 -10.16
CA THR A 318 16.52 3.98 -9.01
C THR A 318 15.12 4.45 -8.68
N ARG A 319 14.79 4.50 -7.37
CA ARG A 319 13.55 5.11 -6.85
C ARG A 319 12.27 4.53 -7.46
N ALA A 320 12.19 3.20 -7.60
CA ALA A 320 10.94 2.52 -7.90
C ALA A 320 9.93 2.80 -6.77
N TYR A 321 8.74 3.26 -7.11
CA TYR A 321 7.65 3.50 -6.15
C TYR A 321 6.55 2.47 -6.37
N LEU A 322 6.15 1.77 -5.31
CA LEU A 322 5.16 0.70 -5.37
C LEU A 322 4.11 0.98 -4.29
N GLU A 323 2.88 1.12 -4.72
CA GLU A 323 1.76 1.37 -3.82
C GLU A 323 0.57 0.53 -4.24
N ASN A 324 0.07 -0.29 -3.30
CA ASN A 324 -1.04 -1.21 -3.54
C ASN A 324 -0.81 -2.12 -4.78
N CYS A 325 0.23 -2.95 -4.74
CA CYS A 325 0.68 -3.81 -5.86
C CYS A 325 0.73 -5.29 -5.46
#